data_AF-A0A453N2M3-F1
#
_entry.id   AF-A0A453N2M3-F1
#
_cell.length_a   1.000
_cell.length_b   1.000
_cell.length_c   1.000
_cell.angle_alpha   90.00
_cell.angle_beta   90.00
_cell.angle_gamma   90.00
#
_symmetry.space_group_name_H-M   'P 1'
#
loop_
_entity.id
_entity.type
_entity.pdbx_description
1 polymer ?
#
loop_
_entity_poly.entity_id
_entity_poly.type
_entity_poly.pdbx_seq_one_letter_code
_entity_poly.pdbx_strand_id
1 'polypeptide(L)'
;FSYLLKELAEFVTSLPKEGQDVLLDDMHAHVAESDDVVRKPVLVSWLQSLSYISSQADVRESRNNAKNARSAGGVELSLNRTIARL
;
A
#
# COMPACT_ATOMS: atom_id res chain seq x y z
N PHE A 1 -12.68 9.23 -15.71
CA PHE A 1 -11.32 8.74 -15.40
C PHE A 1 -11.15 8.41 -13.91
N SER A 2 -11.38 9.33 -12.98
CA SER A 2 -11.10 9.11 -11.55
C SER A 2 -11.90 7.96 -10.90
N TYR A 3 -13.12 7.71 -11.36
CA TYR A 3 -13.94 6.58 -10.89
C TYR A 3 -13.34 5.22 -11.25
N LEU A 4 -12.86 5.04 -12.49
CA LEU A 4 -12.21 3.79 -12.94
C LEU A 4 -10.91 3.52 -12.17
N LEU A 5 -10.10 4.55 -11.94
CA LEU A 5 -8.89 4.41 -11.12
C LEU A 5 -9.22 4.02 -9.67
N LYS A 6 -10.35 4.52 -9.14
CA LYS A 6 -10.81 4.11 -7.82
C LYS A 6 -11.23 2.64 -7.80
N GLU A 7 -12.07 2.19 -8.74
CA GLU A 7 -12.48 0.78 -8.82
C GLU A 7 -11.29 -0.15 -9.01
N LEU A 8 -10.31 0.24 -9.83
CA LEU A 8 -9.09 -0.52 -10.03
C LEU A 8 -8.25 -0.61 -8.74
N ALA A 9 -8.15 0.48 -7.98
CA ALA A 9 -7.48 0.45 -6.68
C ALA A 9 -8.18 -0.50 -5.70
N GLU A 10 -9.51 -0.44 -5.63
CA GLU A 10 -10.31 -1.33 -4.79
C GLU A 10 -10.11 -2.80 -5.21
N PHE A 11 -10.13 -3.08 -6.51
CA PHE A 11 -9.84 -4.41 -7.05
C PHE A 11 -8.43 -4.90 -6.68
N VAL A 12 -7.39 -4.11 -6.97
CA VAL A 12 -5.99 -4.48 -6.67
C VAL A 12 -5.82 -4.76 -5.18
N THR A 13 -6.35 -3.91 -4.30
CA THR A 13 -6.23 -4.12 -2.84
C THR A 13 -7.00 -5.34 -2.31
N SER A 14 -7.94 -5.89 -3.09
CA SER A 14 -8.69 -7.10 -2.73
C SER A 14 -7.98 -8.41 -3.10
N LEU A 15 -6.94 -8.34 -3.96
CA LEU A 15 -6.20 -9.52 -4.40
C LEU A 15 -5.27 -10.04 -3.29
N PRO A 16 -4.93 -11.34 -3.27
CA PRO A 16 -3.83 -11.86 -2.47
C PRO A 16 -2.50 -11.17 -2.83
N LYS A 17 -1.56 -11.12 -1.89
CA LYS A 17 -0.31 -10.37 -2.04
C LYS A 17 0.47 -10.66 -3.33
N GLU A 18 0.63 -11.93 -3.67
CA GLU A 18 1.25 -12.37 -4.93
C GLU A 18 0.55 -11.76 -6.16
N GLY A 19 -0.78 -11.75 -6.16
CA GLY A 19 -1.58 -11.16 -7.24
C GLY A 19 -1.47 -9.63 -7.29
N GLN A 20 -1.34 -8.98 -6.14
CA GLN A 20 -1.06 -7.54 -6.09
C GLN A 20 0.29 -7.22 -6.71
N ASP A 21 1.32 -7.98 -6.36
CA ASP A 21 2.69 -7.72 -6.79
C ASP A 21 2.86 -7.93 -8.31
N VAL A 22 2.33 -9.03 -8.85
CA VAL A 22 2.34 -9.30 -10.29
C VAL A 22 1.59 -8.23 -11.07
N LEU A 23 0.38 -7.87 -10.63
CA LEU A 23 -0.45 -6.89 -11.35
C LEU A 23 0.15 -5.48 -11.26
N LEU A 24 0.70 -5.08 -10.11
CA LEU A 24 1.36 -3.79 -9.97
C LEU A 24 2.59 -3.68 -10.85
N ASP A 25 3.40 -4.74 -10.96
CA ASP A 25 4.58 -4.77 -11.84
C ASP A 25 4.18 -4.60 -13.32
N ASP A 26 3.16 -5.34 -13.76
CA ASP A 26 2.62 -5.24 -15.13
C ASP A 26 2.07 -3.83 -15.43
N MET A 27 1.37 -3.22 -14.46
CA MET A 27 0.90 -1.84 -14.58
C MET A 27 2.05 -0.83 -14.65
N HIS A 28 3.14 -1.03 -13.90
CA HIS A 28 4.32 -0.18 -13.96
C HIS A 28 4.99 -0.28 -15.34
N ALA A 29 5.13 -1.50 -15.89
CA ALA A 29 5.67 -1.73 -17.22
C ALA A 29 4.83 -1.02 -18.30
N HIS A 30 3.52 -1.22 -18.29
CA HIS A 30 2.60 -0.59 -19.24
C HIS A 30 2.60 0.95 -19.16
N VAL A 31 2.72 1.53 -17.96
CA VAL A 31 2.83 2.99 -17.82
C VAL A 31 4.19 3.49 -18.33
N ALA A 32 5.28 2.76 -18.10
CA ALA A 32 6.61 3.12 -18.56
C ALA A 32 6.73 3.12 -20.09
N GLU A 33 6.16 2.09 -20.73
CA GLU A 33 6.11 1.90 -22.18
C GLU A 33 5.11 2.82 -22.89
N SER A 34 4.23 3.52 -22.15
CA SER A 34 3.25 4.41 -22.73
C SER A 34 3.89 5.67 -23.34
N ASP A 35 3.57 5.91 -24.62
CA ASP A 35 3.91 7.12 -25.37
C ASP A 35 3.04 8.34 -25.00
N ASP A 36 1.96 8.16 -24.23
CA ASP A 36 1.10 9.27 -23.82
C ASP A 36 1.75 10.11 -22.72
N VAL A 37 2.64 11.00 -23.14
CA VAL A 37 3.42 11.89 -22.27
C VAL A 37 2.55 12.84 -21.45
N VAL A 38 1.30 13.09 -21.87
CA VAL A 38 0.37 13.99 -21.17
C VAL A 38 -0.25 13.30 -19.95
N ARG A 39 -0.66 12.04 -20.09
CA ARG A 39 -1.32 11.28 -19.00
C ARG A 39 -0.35 10.48 -18.14
N LYS A 40 0.84 10.15 -18.64
CA LYS A 40 1.85 9.35 -17.93
C LYS A 40 2.22 9.90 -16.54
N PRO A 41 2.49 11.20 -16.33
CA PRO A 41 2.85 11.71 -15.00
C PRO A 41 1.78 11.45 -13.93
N VAL A 42 0.50 11.61 -14.29
CA VAL A 42 -0.63 11.35 -13.39
C VAL A 42 -0.73 9.87 -13.05
N LEU A 43 -0.57 8.99 -14.04
CA LEU A 43 -0.60 7.55 -13.82
C LEU A 43 0.57 7.06 -12.96
N VAL A 44 1.77 7.62 -13.15
CA VAL A 44 2.94 7.32 -12.30
C VAL A 44 2.66 7.70 -10.83
N SER A 45 2.20 8.93 -10.56
CA SER A 45 1.91 9.37 -9.18
C SER A 45 0.76 8.58 -8.55
N TRP A 46 -0.25 8.22 -9.34
CA TRP A 46 -1.35 7.38 -8.87
C TRP A 46 -0.87 5.95 -8.54
N LEU A 47 -0.05 5.34 -9.41
CA LEU A 47 0.46 3.98 -9.21
C LEU A 47 1.45 3.89 -8.04
N GLN A 48 2.23 4.94 -7.79
CA GLN A 48 3.05 5.08 -6.58
C GLN A 48 2.18 5.11 -5.32
N SER A 49 1.08 5.87 -5.34
CA SER A 49 0.13 5.93 -4.23
C SER A 49 -0.54 4.57 -3.99
N LEU A 50 -0.92 3.88 -5.06
CA LEU A 50 -1.48 2.53 -4.98
C LEU A 50 -0.48 1.53 -4.41
N SER A 51 0.76 1.53 -4.89
CA SER A 51 1.84 0.66 -4.39
C SER A 51 2.07 0.88 -2.89
N TYR A 52 2.03 2.13 -2.44
CA TYR A 52 2.12 2.46 -1.02
C TYR A 52 0.95 1.88 -0.21
N ILE A 53 -0.30 2.03 -0.70
CA ILE A 53 -1.49 1.48 -0.03
C ILE A 53 -1.42 -0.05 0.05
N SER A 54 -1.07 -0.71 -1.06
CA SER A 54 -0.89 -2.17 -1.12
C SER A 54 0.18 -2.67 -0.14
N SER A 55 1.31 -1.96 0.00
CA SER A 55 2.35 -2.32 0.96
C SER A 55 1.93 -2.17 2.43
N GLN A 56 0.98 -1.27 2.72
CA GLN A 56 0.48 -1.07 4.09
C GLN A 56 -0.55 -2.11 4.52
N ALA A 57 -1.23 -2.78 3.57
CA ALA A 57 -2.16 -3.86 3.90
C ALA A 57 -1.42 -4.96 4.69
N ASP A 58 -0.22 -5.33 4.25
CA ASP A 58 0.65 -6.31 4.90
C ASP A 58 1.08 -5.87 6.31
N VAL A 59 1.44 -4.60 6.47
CA VAL A 59 1.88 -4.05 7.77
C VAL A 59 0.72 -4.02 8.77
N ARG A 60 -0.51 -3.72 8.33
CA ARG A 60 -1.70 -3.71 9.20
C ARG A 60 -2.08 -5.12 9.65
N GLU A 61 -2.04 -6.09 8.74
CA GLU A 61 -2.31 -7.49 9.08
C GLU A 61 -1.26 -8.04 10.05
N SER A 62 0.02 -7.83 9.78
CA SER A 62 1.13 -8.23 10.66
C SER A 62 1.02 -7.57 12.05
N ARG A 63 0.68 -6.27 12.12
CA ARG A 63 0.49 -5.56 13.39
C ARG A 63 -0.74 -6.05 14.16
N ASN A 64 -1.83 -6.40 13.48
CA ASN A 64 -3.04 -6.93 14.13
C ASN A 64 -2.82 -8.37 14.63
N ASN A 65 -2.13 -9.20 13.86
CA ASN A 65 -1.71 -10.53 14.31
C ASN A 65 -0.75 -10.44 15.51
N ALA A 66 0.21 -9.52 15.47
CA ALA A 66 1.10 -9.26 16.60
C ALA A 66 0.34 -8.71 17.82
N LYS A 67 -0.67 -7.87 17.67
CA LYS A 67 -1.53 -7.41 18.78
C LYS A 67 -2.36 -8.56 19.37
N ASN A 68 -2.90 -9.44 18.54
CA ASN A 68 -3.64 -10.62 19.01
C ASN A 68 -2.72 -11.62 19.73
N ALA A 69 -1.50 -11.84 19.24
CA ALA A 69 -0.49 -12.66 19.90
C ALA A 69 0.00 -12.04 21.23
N ARG A 70 0.15 -10.71 21.29
CA ARG A 70 0.47 -9.97 22.53
C ARG A 70 -0.69 -9.96 23.51
N SER A 71 -1.94 -10.03 23.04
CA SER A 71 -3.12 -10.12 23.89
C SER A 71 -3.25 -11.49 24.59
N ALA A 72 -2.58 -12.53 24.08
CA ALA A 72 -2.47 -13.83 24.74
C ALA A 72 -1.27 -13.93 25.72
N GLY A 73 -0.37 -12.95 25.70
CA GLY A 73 0.79 -12.86 26.59
C GLY A 73 0.83 -11.49 27.27
N GLY A 74 -0.03 -11.33 28.28
CA GLY A 74 -0.17 -10.07 29.00
C GLY A 74 1.16 -9.58 29.61
N VAL A 75 1.57 -8.36 29.25
CA VAL A 75 1.66 -7.21 30.17
C VAL A 75 1.85 -5.94 29.33
N GLU A 76 1.00 -4.97 29.62
CA GLU A 76 1.04 -3.61 29.11
C GLU A 76 2.27 -2.86 29.68
N LEU A 77 3.10 -2.27 28.80
CA LEU A 77 3.95 -1.13 29.15
C LEU A 77 4.03 -0.19 27.93
N SER A 78 3.27 0.91 27.99
CA SER A 78 3.42 2.05 27.09
C SER A 78 4.61 2.92 27.53
N LEU A 79 5.41 3.40 26.58
CA LEU A 79 6.39 4.47 26.82
C LEU A 79 6.51 5.35 25.58
N ASN A 80 5.79 6.46 25.62
CA ASN A 80 5.77 7.51 24.62
C ASN A 80 7.12 8.24 24.63
N ARG A 81 7.91 8.14 23.56
CA ARG A 81 9.22 8.81 23.46
C ARG A 81 9.06 10.16 22.77
N THR A 82 8.80 11.18 23.57
CA THR A 82 9.07 12.59 23.24
C THR A 82 10.57 12.77 23.06
N ILE A 83 11.03 13.37 21.95
CA ILE A 83 12.36 13.99 21.88
C ILE A 83 12.15 15.43 21.42
N ALA A 84 12.33 16.35 22.37
CA ALA A 84 12.50 17.77 22.12
C ALA A 84 13.99 18.06 21.86
N ARG A 85 14.23 18.85 20.80
CA ARG A 85 15.30 19.84 20.53
C ARG A 85 16.74 19.57 21.00
N LEU A 86 17.65 19.75 20.05
CA LEU A 86 18.82 20.63 20.16
C LEU A 86 18.84 21.54 18.92
#